data_AF-A0A3L6PJC9-F1
#
_entry.id   AF-A0A3L6PJC9-F1
#
_cell.length_a   1.000
_cell.length_b   1.000
_cell.length_c   1.000
_cell.angle_alpha   90.00
_cell.angle_beta   90.00
_cell.angle_gamma   90.00
#
_symmetry.space_group_name_H-M   'P 1'
#
loop_
_entity.id
_entity.type
_entity.pdbx_description
1 polymer ?
#
loop_
_entity_poly.entity_id
_entity_poly.type
_entity_poly.pdbx_seq_one_letter_code
_entity_poly.pdbx_strand_id
1 'polypeptide(L)'
;MGLFRSPGKVYKPAAEVDLGPGSDEHYISPNVRAPRVAGLLVKFQAWVLETPVLGWIVLTVRKRDNLVYKLVSDAEIPEPPLFTATHTWRDIPEQNVRPTKPGLSPPERVQEAVGCLPARLPEPAAAAALADGPASGFRRWTVRDFHRAYSSGQTTPAMVARRFLAAVKECSDLEMGLFISCDAADVMRQAEDSTRRYQQGAPLSAMDGVLVAVKDELDCLPYPTTGKMMNSVREIK
;
A
#
# COMPACT_ATOMS: atom_id res chain seq x y z
N MET A 1 -27.12 -20.27 -33.23
CA MET A 1 -25.67 -20.38 -33.43
C MET A 1 -25.13 -18.99 -33.73
N GLY A 2 -24.58 -18.30 -32.73
CA GLY A 2 -24.40 -16.83 -32.75
C GLY A 2 -23.01 -16.38 -33.23
N LEU A 3 -22.99 -15.34 -34.07
CA LEU A 3 -21.84 -14.72 -34.76
C LEU A 3 -20.62 -14.30 -33.90
N PHE A 4 -20.61 -14.55 -32.59
CA PHE A 4 -19.64 -13.98 -31.66
C PHE A 4 -18.88 -14.97 -30.78
N ARG A 5 -19.13 -16.28 -30.88
CA ARG A 5 -18.43 -17.28 -30.05
C ARG A 5 -17.07 -17.65 -30.66
N SER A 6 -15.98 -17.30 -29.96
CA SER A 6 -14.67 -17.93 -30.13
C SER A 6 -14.60 -19.16 -29.22
N PRO A 7 -14.02 -20.30 -29.65
CA PRO A 7 -13.79 -21.40 -28.74
C PRO A 7 -12.84 -20.95 -27.61
N GLY A 8 -13.20 -21.27 -26.38
CA GLY A 8 -12.36 -21.01 -25.21
C GLY A 8 -11.13 -21.91 -25.16
N LYS A 9 -10.16 -21.55 -24.33
CA LYS A 9 -9.00 -22.39 -24.03
C LYS A 9 -9.45 -23.52 -23.10
N VAL A 10 -9.10 -24.75 -23.47
CA VAL A 10 -9.22 -25.91 -22.59
C VAL A 10 -7.90 -26.05 -21.85
N TYR A 11 -7.94 -25.90 -20.52
CA TYR A 11 -6.75 -26.02 -19.68
C TYR A 11 -6.54 -27.48 -19.25
N LYS A 12 -5.27 -27.88 -19.18
CA LYS A 12 -4.90 -29.12 -18.50
C LYS A 12 -4.93 -28.90 -16.99
N PRO A 13 -5.18 -29.95 -16.18
CA PRO A 13 -5.03 -29.86 -14.74
C PRO A 13 -3.65 -29.33 -14.37
N ALA A 14 -3.56 -28.42 -13.40
CA ALA A 14 -2.31 -27.74 -13.03
C ALA A 14 -1.17 -28.72 -12.68
N ALA A 15 -1.51 -29.89 -12.11
CA ALA A 15 -0.55 -30.94 -11.76
C ALA A 15 0.05 -31.67 -12.99
N GLU A 16 -0.58 -31.54 -14.16
CA GLU A 16 -0.20 -32.22 -15.41
C GLU A 16 0.50 -31.27 -16.39
N VAL A 17 0.65 -29.99 -16.03
CA VAL A 17 1.31 -28.99 -16.87
C VAL A 17 2.82 -29.17 -16.81
N ASP A 18 3.46 -29.37 -17.97
CA ASP A 18 4.92 -29.42 -18.08
C ASP A 18 5.49 -28.00 -18.07
N LEU A 19 6.38 -27.72 -17.11
CA LEU A 19 7.09 -26.45 -16.96
C LEU A 19 8.58 -26.58 -17.32
N GLY A 20 8.97 -27.71 -17.93
CA GLY A 20 10.31 -27.96 -18.40
C GLY A 20 10.71 -27.12 -19.62
N PRO A 21 12.01 -27.11 -19.97
CA PRO A 21 12.53 -26.28 -21.06
C PRO A 21 12.02 -26.68 -22.47
N GLY A 22 11.41 -27.86 -22.61
CA GLY A 22 10.82 -28.34 -23.86
C GLY A 22 9.29 -28.27 -23.89
N SER A 23 8.66 -27.57 -22.95
CA SER A 23 7.20 -27.52 -22.89
C SER A 23 6.60 -26.61 -23.97
N ASP A 24 5.39 -26.98 -24.39
CA ASP A 24 4.57 -26.18 -25.32
C ASP A 24 3.81 -25.03 -24.60
N GLU A 25 4.06 -24.84 -23.30
CA GLU A 25 3.45 -23.75 -22.53
C GLU A 25 4.21 -22.45 -22.77
N HIS A 26 3.65 -21.61 -23.64
CA HIS A 26 4.25 -20.34 -23.99
C HIS A 26 3.79 -19.20 -23.07
N TYR A 27 4.72 -18.29 -22.77
CA TYR A 27 4.38 -17.03 -22.14
C TYR A 27 3.47 -16.20 -23.05
N ILE A 28 2.25 -15.95 -22.59
CA ILE A 28 1.30 -15.07 -23.28
C ILE A 28 1.58 -13.64 -22.83
N SER A 29 2.23 -12.85 -23.69
CA SER A 29 2.43 -11.43 -23.42
C SER A 29 1.09 -10.69 -23.34
N PRO A 30 0.83 -9.91 -22.28
CA PRO A 30 -0.41 -9.18 -22.12
C PRO A 30 -0.48 -8.03 -23.14
N ASN A 31 -1.11 -8.26 -24.29
CA ASN A 31 -1.39 -7.24 -25.29
C ASN A 31 -2.76 -6.61 -25.01
N VAL A 32 -2.85 -5.85 -23.92
CA VAL A 32 -4.11 -5.20 -23.52
C VAL A 32 -4.38 -4.00 -24.41
N ARG A 33 -5.48 -4.06 -25.17
CA ARG A 33 -5.95 -3.00 -26.07
C ARG A 33 -7.08 -2.22 -25.41
N ALA A 34 -6.82 -0.95 -25.13
CA ALA A 34 -7.82 0.00 -24.67
C ALA A 34 -7.50 1.40 -25.23
N PRO A 35 -8.52 2.21 -25.57
CA PRO A 35 -8.28 3.58 -26.01
C PRO A 35 -7.78 4.43 -24.84
N ARG A 36 -6.80 5.29 -25.11
CA ARG A 36 -6.35 6.33 -24.19
C ARG A 36 -7.16 7.60 -24.48
N VAL A 37 -8.06 7.95 -23.57
CA VAL A 37 -8.93 9.13 -23.69
C VAL A 37 -8.87 9.95 -22.40
N ALA A 38 -9.03 11.27 -22.52
CA ALA A 38 -9.07 12.21 -21.40
C ALA A 38 -10.11 13.32 -21.66
N GLY A 39 -10.51 14.03 -20.60
CA GLY A 39 -11.41 15.18 -20.70
C GLY A 39 -12.82 14.85 -21.22
N LEU A 40 -13.30 15.58 -22.22
CA LEU A 40 -14.64 15.38 -22.76
C LEU A 40 -14.82 13.99 -23.40
N LEU A 41 -13.77 13.45 -24.02
CA LEU A 41 -13.82 12.15 -24.68
C LEU A 41 -14.05 11.00 -23.71
N VAL A 42 -13.54 11.08 -22.47
CA VAL A 42 -13.82 10.05 -21.47
C VAL A 42 -15.28 10.09 -21.00
N LYS A 43 -15.90 11.28 -20.92
CA LYS A 43 -17.33 11.43 -20.59
C LYS A 43 -18.21 10.79 -21.67
N PHE A 44 -17.92 11.07 -22.93
CA PHE A 44 -18.63 10.45 -24.04
C PHE A 44 -18.46 8.93 -24.05
N GLN A 45 -17.22 8.45 -23.83
CA GLN A 45 -16.97 7.01 -23.74
C GLN A 45 -17.74 6.35 -22.59
N ALA A 46 -17.81 6.99 -21.41
CA ALA A 46 -18.58 6.49 -20.29
C ALA A 46 -20.08 6.38 -20.64
N TRP A 47 -20.65 7.43 -21.22
CA TRP A 47 -22.04 7.44 -21.69
C TRP A 47 -22.35 6.31 -22.70
N VAL A 48 -21.44 6.06 -23.65
CA VAL A 48 -21.56 4.94 -24.59
C VAL A 48 -21.54 3.58 -23.85
N LEU A 49 -20.63 3.41 -22.89
CA LEU A 49 -20.51 2.16 -22.11
C LEU A 49 -21.70 1.91 -21.18
N GLU A 50 -22.37 2.96 -20.71
CA GLU A 50 -23.56 2.89 -19.85
C GLU A 50 -24.86 2.71 -20.65
N THR A 51 -24.85 2.95 -21.95
CA THR A 51 -26.01 2.74 -22.82
C THR A 51 -26.27 1.23 -22.98
N PRO A 52 -27.46 0.69 -22.67
CA PRO A 52 -27.68 -0.76 -22.52
C PRO A 52 -27.24 -1.63 -23.71
N VAL A 53 -27.57 -1.23 -24.94
CA VAL A 53 -27.24 -2.01 -26.15
C VAL A 53 -25.84 -1.69 -26.65
N LEU A 54 -25.53 -0.40 -26.83
CA LEU A 54 -24.23 0.05 -27.35
C LEU A 54 -23.08 -0.34 -26.42
N GLY A 55 -23.25 -0.14 -25.11
CA GLY A 55 -22.27 -0.50 -24.10
C GLY A 55 -22.00 -1.99 -24.07
N TRP A 56 -23.05 -2.82 -24.14
CA TRP A 56 -22.89 -4.27 -24.22
C TRP A 56 -22.11 -4.70 -25.48
N ILE A 57 -22.40 -4.14 -26.65
CA ILE A 57 -21.66 -4.42 -27.90
C ILE A 57 -20.19 -4.04 -27.74
N VAL A 58 -19.91 -2.83 -27.27
CA VAL A 58 -18.54 -2.30 -27.10
C VAL A 58 -17.76 -3.13 -26.09
N LEU A 59 -18.36 -3.49 -24.96
CA LEU A 59 -17.72 -4.34 -23.95
C LEU A 59 -17.46 -5.75 -24.48
N THR A 60 -18.36 -6.30 -25.28
CA THR A 60 -18.17 -7.62 -25.91
C THR A 60 -16.98 -7.61 -26.85
N VAL A 61 -16.88 -6.60 -27.72
CA VAL A 61 -15.71 -6.44 -28.61
C VAL A 61 -14.42 -6.28 -27.80
N ARG A 62 -14.41 -5.40 -26.78
CA ARG A 62 -13.22 -5.18 -25.95
C ARG A 62 -12.79 -6.42 -25.16
N LYS A 63 -13.73 -7.16 -24.57
CA LYS A 63 -13.43 -8.42 -23.86
C LYS A 63 -12.85 -9.46 -24.82
N ARG A 64 -13.35 -9.52 -26.05
CA ARG A 64 -12.83 -10.41 -27.10
C ARG A 64 -11.42 -10.02 -27.54
N ASP A 65 -11.20 -8.74 -27.85
CA ASP A 65 -9.89 -8.22 -28.28
C ASP A 65 -8.81 -8.40 -27.21
N ASN A 66 -9.21 -8.38 -25.94
CA ASN A 66 -8.35 -8.61 -24.77
C ASN A 66 -8.33 -10.07 -24.30
N LEU A 67 -8.80 -11.01 -25.13
CA LEU A 67 -8.79 -12.45 -24.88
C LEU A 67 -9.54 -12.93 -23.62
N VAL A 68 -10.36 -12.08 -22.98
CA VAL A 68 -11.10 -12.42 -21.75
C VAL A 68 -12.05 -13.58 -22.00
N TYR A 69 -12.77 -13.59 -23.13
CA TYR A 69 -13.65 -14.71 -23.47
C TYR A 69 -12.84 -16.00 -23.69
N LYS A 70 -11.77 -15.93 -24.47
CA LYS A 70 -10.93 -17.09 -24.79
C LYS A 70 -10.26 -17.70 -23.55
N LEU A 71 -9.73 -16.87 -22.65
CA LEU A 71 -8.87 -17.33 -21.57
C LEU A 71 -9.60 -17.50 -20.23
N VAL A 72 -10.76 -16.87 -20.05
CA VAL A 72 -11.47 -16.83 -18.77
C VAL A 72 -12.93 -17.26 -18.92
N SER A 73 -13.76 -16.52 -19.68
CA SER A 73 -15.22 -16.73 -19.63
C SER A 73 -15.73 -17.99 -20.33
N ASP A 74 -15.13 -18.34 -21.47
CA ASP A 74 -15.50 -19.53 -22.25
C ASP A 74 -14.48 -20.67 -22.06
N ALA A 75 -13.48 -20.47 -21.18
CA ALA A 75 -12.45 -21.44 -20.91
C ALA A 75 -12.95 -22.61 -20.06
N GLU A 76 -12.43 -23.81 -20.34
CA GLU A 76 -12.66 -24.99 -19.53
C GLU A 76 -11.52 -25.13 -18.53
N ILE A 77 -11.82 -24.89 -17.26
CA ILE A 77 -10.88 -24.98 -16.14
C ILE A 77 -11.29 -26.21 -15.31
N PRO A 78 -10.46 -27.26 -15.25
CA PRO A 78 -10.82 -28.50 -14.58
C PRO A 78 -10.80 -28.39 -13.05
N GLU A 79 -10.07 -27.42 -12.49
CA GLU A 79 -10.00 -27.21 -11.05
C GLU A 79 -11.31 -26.66 -10.46
N PRO A 80 -11.69 -27.10 -9.24
CA PRO A 80 -12.77 -26.47 -8.50
C PRO A 80 -12.39 -25.04 -8.08
N PRO A 81 -13.37 -24.13 -7.92
CA PRO A 81 -13.11 -22.75 -7.52
C PRO A 81 -12.53 -22.67 -6.11
N LEU A 82 -11.51 -21.83 -5.95
CA LEU A 82 -10.93 -21.48 -4.65
C LEU A 82 -11.34 -20.05 -4.27
N PHE A 83 -12.23 -19.90 -3.29
CA PHE A 83 -12.81 -18.61 -2.90
C PHE A 83 -11.93 -17.81 -1.93
N THR A 84 -11.09 -18.50 -1.16
CA THR A 84 -10.15 -17.89 -0.21
C THR A 84 -8.81 -18.59 -0.32
N ALA A 85 -7.72 -17.90 -0.01
CA ALA A 85 -6.40 -18.50 -0.04
C ALA A 85 -6.31 -19.67 0.95
N THR A 86 -6.16 -20.90 0.46
CA THR A 86 -5.95 -22.11 1.26
C THR A 86 -4.48 -22.49 1.20
N HIS A 87 -3.68 -21.81 2.02
CA HIS A 87 -2.28 -22.18 2.18
C HIS A 87 -2.21 -23.44 3.06
N THR A 88 -1.80 -24.57 2.48
CA THR A 88 -1.46 -25.79 3.22
C THR A 88 -0.07 -25.64 3.83
N TRP A 89 0.03 -24.71 4.79
CA TRP A 89 1.28 -24.33 5.41
C TRP A 89 1.75 -25.43 6.37
N ARG A 90 2.62 -26.33 5.91
CA ARG A 90 3.61 -26.96 6.79
C ARG A 90 4.79 -26.00 6.78
N ASP A 91 4.97 -25.24 7.87
CA ASP A 91 6.06 -24.28 8.00
C ASP A 91 7.37 -24.92 7.55
N ILE A 92 7.97 -24.42 6.47
CA ILE A 92 9.41 -24.53 6.33
C ILE A 92 9.94 -23.57 7.41
N PRO A 93 10.60 -24.06 8.47
CA PRO A 93 10.99 -23.21 9.57
C PRO A 93 11.96 -22.15 9.04
N GLU A 94 11.53 -20.89 9.09
CA GLU A 94 12.38 -19.76 8.71
C GLU A 94 13.62 -19.74 9.61
N GLN A 95 14.79 -19.58 9.00
CA GLN A 95 16.05 -19.54 9.74
C GLN A 95 16.38 -18.09 10.13
N ASN A 96 17.06 -17.92 11.26
CA ASN A 96 17.50 -16.61 11.77
C ASN A 96 16.37 -15.62 12.09
N VAL A 97 15.17 -16.13 12.42
CA VAL A 97 14.05 -15.33 12.90
C VAL A 97 13.93 -15.41 14.41
N ARG A 98 13.40 -14.35 15.02
CA ARG A 98 12.96 -14.36 16.42
C ARG A 98 11.44 -14.33 16.44
N PRO A 99 10.77 -15.45 16.72
CA PRO A 99 9.31 -15.47 16.79
C PRO A 99 8.85 -14.56 17.93
N THR A 100 7.89 -13.68 17.64
CA THR A 100 7.28 -12.83 18.65
C THR A 100 6.41 -13.66 19.57
N LYS A 101 6.36 -13.29 20.85
CA LYS A 101 5.53 -14.03 21.81
C LYS A 101 4.05 -13.77 21.53
N PRO A 102 3.17 -14.78 21.62
CA PRO A 102 1.74 -14.57 21.48
C PRO A 102 1.23 -13.68 22.63
N GLY A 103 0.29 -12.78 22.31
CA GLY A 103 -0.40 -11.95 23.30
C GLY A 103 0.31 -10.66 23.71
N LEU A 104 1.47 -10.32 23.13
CA LEU A 104 2.14 -9.04 23.41
C LEU A 104 1.32 -7.83 22.94
N SER A 105 1.32 -6.78 23.76
CA SER A 105 0.74 -5.48 23.39
C SER A 105 1.53 -4.85 22.22
N PRO A 106 0.94 -3.90 21.46
CA PRO A 106 1.66 -3.21 20.39
C PRO A 106 3.00 -2.57 20.83
N PRO A 107 3.09 -1.86 21.98
CA PRO A 107 4.37 -1.33 22.47
C PRO A 107 5.45 -2.39 22.75
N GLU A 108 5.07 -3.52 23.35
CA GLU A 108 6.00 -4.63 23.63
C GLU A 108 6.52 -5.25 22.33
N ARG A 109 5.66 -5.41 21.32
CA ARG A 109 6.07 -5.87 19.99
C ARG A 109 7.03 -4.89 19.31
N VAL A 110 6.81 -3.60 19.46
CA VAL A 110 7.75 -2.57 18.98
C VAL A 110 9.10 -2.72 19.69
N GLN A 111 9.11 -2.99 20.99
CA GLN A 111 10.35 -3.19 21.74
C GLN A 111 11.11 -4.44 21.28
N GLU A 112 10.42 -5.57 21.05
CA GLU A 112 11.04 -6.77 20.46
C GLU A 112 11.62 -6.49 19.07
N ALA A 113 10.89 -5.76 18.23
CA ALA A 113 11.37 -5.37 16.91
C ALA A 113 12.62 -4.48 17.00
N VAL A 114 12.64 -3.50 17.90
CA VAL A 114 13.82 -2.65 18.15
C VAL A 114 15.03 -3.48 18.57
N GLY A 115 14.83 -4.52 19.40
CA GLY A 115 15.88 -5.45 19.81
C GLY A 115 16.40 -6.37 18.68
N CYS A 116 15.68 -6.46 17.56
CA CYS A 116 16.12 -7.15 16.36
C CYS A 116 16.88 -6.22 15.38
N LEU A 117 16.81 -4.90 15.58
CA LEU A 117 17.53 -3.93 14.76
C LEU A 117 18.99 -3.81 15.22
N PRO A 118 19.93 -3.53 14.29
CA PRO A 118 21.32 -3.29 14.66
C PRO A 118 21.43 -2.05 15.56
N ALA A 119 22.16 -2.17 16.67
CA ALA A 119 22.30 -1.13 17.71
C ALA A 119 22.79 0.24 17.17
N ARG A 120 23.55 0.21 16.08
CA ARG A 120 24.05 1.40 15.38
C ARG A 120 23.84 1.17 13.88
N LEU A 121 23.03 2.01 13.23
CA LEU A 121 23.31 2.30 11.82
C LEU A 121 24.65 3.03 11.85
N PRO A 122 25.66 2.66 11.03
CA PRO A 122 26.96 3.30 11.09
C PRO A 122 26.75 4.81 11.07
N GLU A 123 27.32 5.50 12.06
CA GLU A 123 27.39 6.96 12.03
C GLU A 123 27.98 7.37 10.66
N PRO A 124 27.57 8.49 10.07
CA PRO A 124 28.12 8.92 8.79
C PRO A 124 29.65 8.93 8.80
N ALA A 125 30.29 9.21 9.95
CA ALA A 125 31.75 9.10 10.13
C ALA A 125 32.31 7.66 10.01
N ALA A 126 31.59 6.64 10.47
CA ALA A 126 32.00 5.23 10.36
C ALA A 126 31.70 4.64 8.98
N ALA A 127 30.64 5.09 8.30
CA ALA A 127 30.40 4.78 6.89
C ALA A 127 31.36 5.51 5.94
N ALA A 128 31.77 6.75 6.30
CA ALA A 128 32.84 7.50 5.62
C ALA A 128 34.19 6.82 5.75
N ALA A 129 34.51 6.27 6.92
CA ALA A 129 35.78 5.59 7.15
C ALA A 129 35.95 4.31 6.31
N LEU A 130 34.84 3.75 5.77
CA LEU A 130 34.84 2.60 4.88
C LEU A 130 34.72 2.97 3.39
N ALA A 131 34.46 4.24 3.08
CA ALA A 131 34.30 4.75 1.72
C ALA A 131 35.19 5.99 1.57
N ASP A 132 36.33 5.85 0.88
CA ASP A 132 37.25 6.95 0.54
C ASP A 132 36.54 8.05 -0.29
N GLY A 133 35.77 8.91 0.38
CA GLY A 133 34.99 9.98 -0.24
C GLY A 133 34.15 10.77 0.78
N PRO A 134 33.75 12.01 0.45
CA PRO A 134 32.96 12.84 1.36
C PRO A 134 31.62 12.15 1.65
N ALA A 135 31.46 11.68 2.89
CA ALA A 135 30.25 11.01 3.31
C ALA A 135 29.13 12.01 3.59
N SER A 136 28.28 12.25 2.60
CA SER A 136 26.88 12.60 2.86
C SER A 136 26.02 12.45 1.60
N GLY A 137 25.75 11.21 1.21
CA GLY A 137 24.58 10.94 0.37
C GLY A 137 23.30 11.38 1.10
N PHE A 138 22.29 11.86 0.35
CA PHE A 138 20.98 12.15 0.91
C PHE A 138 20.41 10.91 1.61
N ARG A 139 19.94 11.08 2.85
CA ARG A 139 19.28 10.03 3.62
C ARG A 139 17.95 10.53 4.18
N ARG A 140 16.95 9.66 4.22
CA ARG A 140 15.67 9.93 4.89
C ARG A 140 15.81 9.70 6.39
N TRP A 141 15.02 10.43 7.17
CA TRP A 141 14.90 10.22 8.60
C TRP A 141 14.17 8.92 8.91
N THR A 142 14.64 8.20 9.92
CA THR A 142 14.00 6.97 10.41
C THR A 142 13.19 7.24 11.67
N VAL A 143 12.27 6.32 12.01
CA VAL A 143 11.56 6.31 13.30
C VAL A 143 12.53 6.45 14.47
N ARG A 144 13.68 5.76 14.41
CA ARG A 144 14.68 5.78 15.47
C ARG A 144 15.37 7.14 15.61
N ASP A 145 15.56 7.87 14.50
CA ASP A 145 16.12 9.21 14.55
C ASP A 145 15.16 10.18 15.26
N PHE A 146 13.86 10.10 14.96
CA PHE A 146 12.84 10.88 15.66
C PHE A 146 12.77 10.52 17.14
N HIS A 147 12.67 9.22 17.47
CA HIS A 147 12.64 8.78 18.87
C HIS A 147 13.87 9.23 19.66
N ARG A 148 15.08 9.16 19.06
CA ARG A 148 16.32 9.66 19.67
C ARG A 148 16.29 11.18 19.87
N ALA A 149 15.84 11.93 18.87
CA ALA A 149 15.77 13.38 18.94
C ALA A 149 14.74 13.85 19.98
N TYR A 150 13.62 13.15 20.13
CA TYR A 150 12.62 13.40 21.17
C TYR A 150 13.14 13.05 22.56
N SER A 151 13.77 11.88 22.71
CA SER A 151 14.30 11.41 24.00
C SER A 151 15.46 12.26 24.52
N SER A 152 16.28 12.82 23.62
CA SER A 152 17.38 13.73 23.97
C SER A 152 16.94 15.18 24.16
N GLY A 153 15.67 15.51 23.88
CA GLY A 153 15.17 16.88 23.90
C GLY A 153 15.68 17.78 22.77
N GLN A 154 16.39 17.24 21.77
CA GLN A 154 16.84 17.99 20.60
C GLN A 154 15.65 18.59 19.81
N THR A 155 14.52 17.89 19.80
CA THR A 155 13.25 18.39 19.26
C THR A 155 12.09 17.73 20.00
N THR A 156 10.85 18.11 19.68
CA THR A 156 9.66 17.51 20.27
C THR A 156 8.68 17.07 19.19
N PRO A 157 7.80 16.08 19.47
CA PRO A 157 6.71 15.73 18.56
C PRO A 157 5.88 16.96 18.14
N ALA A 158 5.61 17.90 19.05
CA ALA A 158 4.87 19.13 18.74
C ALA A 158 5.63 20.06 17.77
N MET A 159 6.96 20.17 17.87
CA MET A 159 7.75 20.95 16.89
C MET A 159 7.72 20.31 15.51
N VAL A 160 7.83 18.97 15.45
CA VAL A 160 7.76 18.21 14.20
C VAL A 160 6.37 18.33 13.56
N ALA A 161 5.30 18.19 14.35
CA ALA A 161 3.92 18.34 13.88
C ALA A 161 3.64 19.75 13.33
N ARG A 162 4.10 20.82 14.00
CA ARG A 162 3.97 22.20 13.48
C ARG A 162 4.64 22.36 12.12
N ARG A 163 5.86 21.83 11.97
CA ARG A 163 6.60 21.90 10.72
C ARG A 163 5.93 21.09 9.61
N PHE A 164 5.39 19.91 9.94
CA PHE A 164 4.61 19.10 9.03
C PHE A 164 3.36 19.84 8.54
N LEU A 165 2.57 20.41 9.44
CA LEU A 165 1.36 21.16 9.08
C LEU A 165 1.66 22.40 8.22
N ALA A 166 2.76 23.09 8.47
CA ALA A 166 3.22 24.18 7.61
C ALA A 166 3.52 23.69 6.18
N ALA A 167 4.19 22.54 6.04
CA ALA A 167 4.47 21.95 4.74
C ALA A 167 3.21 21.42 4.03
N VAL A 168 2.25 20.86 4.77
CA VAL A 168 0.95 20.45 4.23
C VAL A 168 0.21 21.66 3.66
N LYS A 169 0.18 22.78 4.39
CA LYS A 169 -0.44 24.02 3.93
C LYS A 169 0.21 24.53 2.64
N GLU A 170 1.54 24.56 2.58
CA GLU A 170 2.29 24.95 1.38
C GLU A 170 1.96 24.04 0.18
N CYS A 171 1.81 22.73 0.40
CA CYS A 171 1.41 21.79 -0.66
C CYS A 171 -0.02 22.03 -1.13
N SER A 172 -0.95 22.35 -0.22
CA SER A 172 -2.33 22.69 -0.56
C SER A 172 -2.42 23.97 -1.38
N ASP A 173 -1.61 24.98 -1.06
CA ASP A 173 -1.53 26.23 -1.84
C ASP A 173 -1.01 26.00 -3.27
N LEU A 174 -0.26 24.91 -3.49
CA LEU A 174 0.23 24.45 -4.80
C LEU A 174 -0.72 23.43 -5.48
N GLU A 175 -1.95 23.27 -4.97
CA GLU A 175 -2.95 22.30 -5.44
C GLU A 175 -2.46 20.83 -5.44
N MET A 176 -1.46 20.51 -4.62
CA MET A 176 -0.99 19.14 -4.44
C MET A 176 -1.87 18.41 -3.42
N GLY A 177 -2.81 17.61 -3.91
CA GLY A 177 -3.76 16.82 -3.10
C GLY A 177 -3.14 15.64 -2.34
N LEU A 178 -2.18 15.91 -1.45
CA LEU A 178 -1.50 14.89 -0.62
C LEU A 178 -2.43 14.28 0.44
N PHE A 179 -3.22 15.13 1.09
CA PHE A 179 -4.21 14.75 2.10
C PHE A 179 -5.58 15.27 1.67
N ILE A 180 -6.60 14.41 1.73
CA ILE A 180 -7.98 14.82 1.50
C ILE A 180 -8.63 15.39 2.77
N SER A 181 -8.08 15.04 3.93
CA SER A 181 -8.49 15.53 5.25
C SER A 181 -7.29 15.53 6.18
N CYS A 182 -7.09 16.62 6.91
CA CYS A 182 -6.02 16.81 7.88
C CYS A 182 -6.45 17.89 8.86
N ASP A 183 -6.85 17.50 10.07
CA ASP A 183 -7.24 18.44 11.12
C ASP A 183 -6.00 18.89 11.90
N ALA A 184 -5.58 20.14 11.65
CA ALA A 184 -4.42 20.72 12.31
C ALA A 184 -4.56 20.76 13.84
N ALA A 185 -5.78 20.96 14.37
CA ALA A 185 -6.01 21.01 15.80
C ALA A 185 -5.86 19.62 16.43
N ASP A 186 -6.42 18.59 15.81
CA ASP A 186 -6.29 17.22 16.30
C ASP A 186 -4.84 16.71 16.19
N VAL A 187 -4.15 16.96 15.07
CA VAL A 187 -2.72 16.62 14.90
C VAL A 187 -1.87 17.28 15.99
N MET A 188 -2.09 18.58 16.26
CA MET A 188 -1.35 19.29 17.30
C MET A 188 -1.66 18.76 18.69
N ARG A 189 -2.93 18.49 19.01
CA ARG A 189 -3.33 17.90 20.30
C ARG A 189 -2.61 16.58 20.56
N GLN A 190 -2.63 15.65 19.60
CA GLN A 190 -1.94 14.37 19.71
C GLN A 190 -0.41 14.54 19.89
N ALA A 191 0.19 15.50 19.17
CA ALA A 191 1.62 15.78 19.26
C ALA A 191 2.02 16.42 20.60
N GLU A 192 1.16 17.25 21.20
CA GLU A 192 1.36 17.83 22.53
C GLU A 192 1.26 16.77 23.62
N ASP A 193 0.30 15.84 23.51
CA ASP A 193 0.18 14.69 24.42
C ASP A 193 1.41 13.77 24.37
N SER A 194 1.97 13.55 23.17
CA SER A 194 3.24 12.83 22.99
C SER A 194 4.42 13.61 23.57
N THR A 195 4.49 14.92 23.31
CA THR A 195 5.55 15.79 23.85
C THR A 195 5.60 15.74 25.37
N ARG A 196 4.43 15.76 26.04
CA ARG A 196 4.33 15.64 27.50
C ARG A 196 4.91 14.32 28.02
N ARG A 197 4.60 13.20 27.36
CA ARG A 197 5.13 11.87 27.71
C ARG A 197 6.65 11.80 27.59
N TYR A 198 7.23 12.37 26.53
CA TYR A 198 8.69 12.46 26.39
C TYR A 198 9.32 13.34 27.48
N GLN A 199 8.73 14.50 27.80
CA GLN A 199 9.21 15.38 28.88
C GLN A 199 9.17 14.70 30.25
N GLN A 200 8.21 13.80 30.47
CA GLN A 200 8.09 12.99 31.68
C GLN A 200 8.99 11.74 31.68
N GLY A 201 9.73 11.48 30.60
CA GLY A 201 10.56 10.28 30.46
C GLY A 201 9.76 8.98 30.30
N ALA A 202 8.49 9.08 29.89
CA ALA A 202 7.56 7.95 29.78
C ALA A 202 6.89 7.86 28.39
N PRO A 203 7.66 7.81 27.27
CA PRO A 203 7.07 7.56 25.95
C PRO A 203 6.46 6.16 25.87
N LEU A 204 5.39 6.00 25.09
CA LEU A 204 4.68 4.72 24.95
C LEU A 204 5.53 3.64 24.26
N SER A 205 6.33 4.03 23.26
CA SER A 205 7.27 3.16 22.54
C SER A 205 8.17 3.99 21.62
N ALA A 206 9.05 3.35 20.84
CA ALA A 206 9.82 4.03 19.79
C ALA A 206 8.95 4.68 18.69
N MET A 207 7.67 4.30 18.57
CA MET A 207 6.72 4.91 17.64
C MET A 207 6.00 6.14 18.21
N ASP A 208 6.20 6.45 19.50
CA ASP A 208 5.52 7.57 20.14
C ASP A 208 5.95 8.90 19.51
N GLY A 209 4.97 9.69 19.05
CA GLY A 209 5.20 10.98 18.40
C GLY A 209 5.63 10.91 16.93
N VAL A 210 5.62 9.71 16.33
CA VAL A 210 5.86 9.53 14.90
C VAL A 210 4.58 9.80 14.12
N LEU A 211 4.66 10.64 13.10
CA LEU A 211 3.54 10.93 12.21
C LEU A 211 3.30 9.76 11.25
N VAL A 212 2.05 9.32 11.13
CA VAL A 212 1.63 8.25 10.23
C VAL A 212 0.41 8.73 9.44
N ALA A 213 0.46 8.59 8.12
CA ALA A 213 -0.69 8.86 7.26
C ALA A 213 -1.54 7.59 7.11
N VAL A 214 -2.85 7.71 7.27
CA VAL A 214 -3.80 6.61 7.08
C VAL A 214 -4.49 6.74 5.73
N LYS A 215 -4.59 5.65 4.98
CA LYS A 215 -5.31 5.62 3.71
C LYS A 215 -6.82 5.73 3.98
N ASP A 216 -7.51 6.59 3.24
CA ASP A 216 -8.97 6.86 3.37
C ASP A 216 -9.90 5.66 3.10
N GLU A 217 -9.36 4.48 2.79
CA GLU A 217 -10.12 3.22 2.76
C GLU A 217 -10.11 2.52 4.13
N LEU A 218 -9.36 3.04 5.10
CA LEU A 218 -9.23 2.54 6.46
C LEU A 218 -9.78 3.58 7.43
N ASP A 219 -10.53 3.07 8.41
CA ASP A 219 -11.14 3.91 9.44
C ASP A 219 -10.08 4.51 10.37
N CYS A 220 -10.10 5.83 10.54
CA CYS A 220 -9.28 6.57 11.50
C CYS A 220 -10.07 7.74 12.11
N LEU A 221 -10.54 7.59 13.34
CA LEU A 221 -11.19 8.68 14.06
C LEU A 221 -10.26 9.91 14.21
N PRO A 222 -10.79 11.15 14.17
CA PRO A 222 -12.20 11.52 13.96
C PRO A 222 -12.59 11.68 12.48
N TYR A 223 -11.74 11.27 11.55
CA TYR A 223 -11.93 11.49 10.12
C TYR A 223 -13.01 10.56 9.54
N PRO A 224 -13.88 11.02 8.63
CA PRO A 224 -14.76 10.10 7.91
C PRO A 224 -13.97 9.24 6.92
N THR A 225 -14.46 8.03 6.64
CA THR A 225 -13.91 7.15 5.61
C THR A 225 -14.71 7.32 4.33
N THR A 226 -14.11 7.90 3.28
CA THR A 226 -14.82 8.18 2.02
C THR A 226 -14.48 7.22 0.88
N GLY A 227 -13.36 6.48 0.98
CA GLY A 227 -12.82 5.71 -0.14
C GLY A 227 -12.63 6.55 -1.42
N LYS A 228 -12.43 7.87 -1.26
CA LYS A 228 -12.45 8.89 -2.31
C LYS A 228 -13.74 8.95 -3.14
N MET A 229 -14.86 8.45 -2.61
CA MET A 229 -16.18 8.57 -3.23
C MET A 229 -16.98 9.72 -2.61
N MET A 230 -17.42 10.66 -3.45
CA MET A 230 -18.09 11.90 -3.03
C MET A 230 -19.42 11.68 -2.26
N ASN A 231 -20.06 10.51 -2.41
CA ASN A 231 -21.43 10.23 -1.92
C ASN A 231 -21.52 9.03 -0.96
N SER A 232 -20.41 8.45 -0.52
CA SER A 232 -20.44 7.32 0.43
C SER A 232 -19.49 7.62 1.59
N VAL A 233 -20.05 8.22 2.63
CA VAL A 233 -19.38 8.39 3.92
C VAL A 233 -19.83 7.24 4.81
N ARG A 234 -18.89 6.40 5.25
CA ARG A 234 -19.18 5.43 6.31
C ARG A 234 -18.85 6.09 7.65
N GLU A 235 -19.78 6.01 8.59
CA GLU A 235 -19.48 6.30 9.99
C GLU A 235 -18.53 5.24 10.53
N ILE A 236 -17.43 5.69 11.11
CA ILE A 236 -16.48 4.82 11.79
C ILE A 236 -17.14 4.31 13.07
N LYS A 237 -17.18 2.99 13.24
CA LYS A 237 -17.65 2.33 14.47
C LYS A 237 -16.52 2.08 15.45
#